data_AF-A0A1G4S6N5-F1
#
_entry.id   AF-A0A1G4S6N5-F1
#
_cell.length_a   1.000
_cell.length_b   1.000
_cell.length_c   1.000
_cell.angle_alpha   90.00
_cell.angle_beta   90.00
_cell.angle_gamma   90.00
#
_symmetry.space_group_name_H-M   'P 1'
#
loop_
_entity.id
_entity.type
_entity.pdbx_description
1 polymer ?
#
loop_
_entity_poly.entity_id
_entity_poly.type
_entity_poly.pdbx_seq_one_letter_code
_entity_poly.pdbx_strand_id
1 'polypeptide(L)'
;MSRYHGKFDGIRFGYVNGERRAFLIQNVCPVTAQYIDKKYKTNKDTEDVTINKNLQKELDRIVTKVINLYKRGTKIVLTDLDTILKDLT
;
A
#
# COMPACT_ATOMS: atom_id res chain seq x y z
N MET A 1 -3.86 20.03 -21.38
CA MET A 1 -4.19 19.21 -20.20
C MET A 1 -3.76 19.95 -18.94
N SER A 2 -4.67 20.27 -18.02
CA SER A 2 -4.32 20.89 -16.74
C SER A 2 -3.60 19.87 -15.85
N ARG A 3 -2.43 20.21 -15.33
CA ARG A 3 -1.76 19.38 -14.31
C ARG A 3 -2.59 19.41 -13.03
N TYR A 4 -2.88 18.23 -12.47
CA TYR A 4 -3.47 18.14 -11.14
C TYR A 4 -2.41 18.52 -10.10
N HIS A 5 -2.61 19.63 -9.41
CA HIS A 5 -1.72 20.14 -8.36
C HIS A 5 -2.12 19.68 -6.96
N GLY A 6 -3.18 18.87 -6.84
CA GLY A 6 -3.60 18.28 -5.57
C GLY A 6 -2.69 17.12 -5.13
N LYS A 7 -2.70 16.81 -3.83
CA LYS A 7 -2.00 15.64 -3.30
C LYS A 7 -2.78 14.38 -3.69
N PHE A 8 -2.31 13.67 -4.73
CA PHE A 8 -2.90 12.39 -5.12
C PHE A 8 -2.58 11.33 -4.06
N ASP A 9 -3.60 10.70 -3.50
CA ASP A 9 -3.48 9.77 -2.38
C ASP A 9 -3.20 8.32 -2.80
N GLY A 10 -3.32 7.99 -4.09
CA GLY A 10 -3.13 6.64 -4.62
C GLY A 10 -1.67 6.20 -4.78
N ILE A 11 -0.70 7.10 -4.70
CA ILE A 11 0.74 6.77 -4.79
C ILE A 11 1.52 7.54 -3.72
N ARG A 12 2.48 6.86 -3.07
CA ARG A 12 3.48 7.46 -2.18
C ARG A 12 4.88 7.06 -2.60
N PHE A 13 5.85 7.89 -2.26
CA PHE A 13 7.27 7.59 -2.45
C PHE A 13 7.95 7.51 -1.10
N GLY A 14 8.80 6.50 -0.93
CA GLY A 14 9.55 6.30 0.29
C GLY A 14 10.85 5.56 0.03
N TYR A 15 11.76 5.59 1.00
CA TYR A 15 13.02 4.85 0.90
C TYR A 15 12.88 3.46 1.49
N VAL A 16 13.34 2.46 0.74
CA VAL A 16 13.45 1.06 1.15
C VAL A 16 14.88 0.63 0.88
N ASN A 17 15.63 0.24 1.91
CA ASN A 17 17.07 -0.11 1.80
C ASN A 17 17.92 0.93 1.05
N GLY A 18 17.67 2.22 1.30
CA GLY A 18 18.41 3.33 0.67
C GLY A 18 17.93 3.70 -0.74
N GLU A 19 17.04 2.92 -1.34
CA GLU A 19 16.49 3.20 -2.67
C GLU A 19 15.11 3.84 -2.59
N ARG A 20 14.87 4.86 -3.41
CA ARG A 20 13.57 5.50 -3.51
C ARG A 20 12.62 4.61 -4.31
N ARG A 21 11.51 4.19 -3.70
CA ARG A 21 10.50 3.30 -4.30
C ARG A 21 9.11 3.92 -4.24
N ALA A 22 8.25 3.45 -5.15
CA ALA A 22 6.84 3.81 -5.18
C ALA A 22 5.99 2.78 -4.42
N PHE A 23 5.06 3.27 -3.63
CA PHE A 23 4.03 2.49 -2.94
C PHE A 23 2.70 2.76 -3.64
N LEU A 24 2.16 1.75 -4.31
CA LEU A 24 0.93 1.83 -5.10
C LEU A 24 -0.30 1.61 -4.21
N ILE A 25 -0.67 2.65 -3.44
CA ILE A 25 -1.80 2.59 -2.51
C ILE A 25 -3.13 2.31 -3.23
N GLN A 26 -3.27 2.78 -4.46
CA GLN A 26 -4.40 2.49 -5.34
C GLN A 26 -4.57 0.98 -5.65
N ASN A 27 -3.54 0.16 -5.43
CA ASN A 27 -3.55 -1.28 -5.65
C ASN A 27 -3.53 -2.07 -4.32
N VAL A 28 -3.95 -1.44 -3.21
CA VAL A 28 -4.04 -2.15 -1.92
C VAL A 28 -4.92 -3.40 -2.07
N CYS A 29 -4.50 -4.49 -1.43
CA CYS A 29 -5.16 -5.78 -1.53
C CYS A 29 -5.29 -6.41 -0.13
N PRO A 30 -6.48 -6.88 0.27
CA PRO A 30 -6.65 -7.66 1.50
C PRO A 30 -5.96 -9.02 1.37
N VAL A 31 -5.40 -9.53 2.47
CA VAL A 31 -4.71 -10.83 2.50
C VAL A 31 -4.78 -11.46 3.89
N THR A 32 -4.76 -12.79 3.97
CA THR A 32 -4.66 -13.55 5.23
C THR A 32 -3.31 -14.28 5.31
N ALA A 33 -2.91 -14.70 6.51
CA ALA A 33 -1.59 -15.29 6.76
C ALA A 33 -1.28 -16.53 5.90
N GLN A 34 -2.29 -17.32 5.52
CA GLN A 34 -2.12 -18.51 4.68
C GLN A 34 -1.61 -18.20 3.26
N TYR A 35 -1.80 -16.95 2.79
CA TYR A 35 -1.32 -16.49 1.48
C TYR A 35 0.03 -15.77 1.56
N ILE A 36 0.66 -15.72 2.74
CA ILE A 36 1.98 -15.10 2.95
C ILE A 36 3.03 -16.22 3.07
N ASP A 37 3.83 -16.41 2.02
CA ASP A 37 4.93 -17.40 2.01
C ASP A 37 6.04 -17.01 2.99
N LYS A 38 6.69 -15.87 2.75
CA LYS A 38 7.81 -15.38 3.56
C LYS A 38 8.01 -13.89 3.41
N LYS A 39 8.79 -13.31 4.32
CA LYS A 39 9.23 -11.92 4.22
C LYS A 39 10.30 -11.77 3.13
N TYR A 40 10.26 -10.65 2.43
CA TYR A 40 11.33 -10.26 1.52
C TYR A 40 12.63 -10.03 2.27
N LYS A 41 13.75 -10.48 1.70
CA LYS A 41 15.10 -10.27 2.22
C LYS A 41 15.84 -9.19 1.45
N THR A 42 16.81 -8.55 2.09
CA THR A 42 17.72 -7.61 1.42
C THR A 42 18.60 -8.36 0.40
N ASN A 43 19.28 -7.64 -0.50
CA ASN A 43 20.15 -8.23 -1.53
C ASN A 43 21.31 -9.09 -0.99
N LYS A 44 21.54 -9.06 0.34
CA LYS A 44 22.54 -9.88 1.02
C LYS A 44 21.94 -11.10 1.74
N ASP A 45 20.63 -11.30 1.62
CA ASP A 45 19.84 -12.38 2.26
C ASP A 45 19.91 -12.47 3.79
N THR A 46 20.54 -11.50 4.45
CA THR A 46 20.76 -11.52 5.91
C THR A 46 19.62 -10.92 6.71
N GLU A 47 18.91 -9.94 6.15
CA GLU A 47 17.96 -9.10 6.88
C GLU A 47 16.62 -9.00 6.16
N ASP A 48 15.54 -8.84 6.92
CA ASP A 48 14.21 -8.56 6.35
C ASP A 48 14.21 -7.16 5.72
N VAL A 49 13.55 -7.01 4.57
CA VAL A 49 13.28 -5.69 4.00
C VAL A 49 12.37 -4.93 4.96
N THR A 50 12.84 -3.78 5.43
CA THR A 50 12.08 -2.91 6.34
C THR A 50 11.97 -1.49 5.80
N ILE A 51 11.01 -0.75 6.35
CA ILE A 51 10.85 0.68 6.15
C ILE A 51 11.00 1.39 7.48
N ASN A 52 11.41 2.67 7.44
CA ASN A 52 11.50 3.45 8.67
C ASN A 52 10.10 3.69 9.28
N LYS A 53 10.06 3.91 10.60
CA LYS A 53 8.81 4.09 11.37
C LYS A 53 7.97 5.27 10.89
N ASN A 54 8.58 6.32 10.33
CA ASN A 54 7.85 7.49 9.86
C ASN A 54 7.10 7.20 8.56
N LEU A 55 7.75 6.51 7.63
CA LEU A 55 7.15 6.03 6.39
C LEU A 55 6.03 5.03 6.69
N GLN A 56 6.24 4.10 7.62
CA GLN A 56 5.20 3.17 8.05
C GLN A 56 3.95 3.91 8.55
N LYS A 57 4.12 4.87 9.48
CA LYS A 57 3.00 5.69 9.99
C LYS A 57 2.30 6.48 8.89
N GLU A 58 3.03 6.98 7.90
CA GLU A 58 2.43 7.67 6.75
C GLU A 58 1.60 6.70 5.91
N LEU A 59 2.14 5.51 5.60
CA LEU A 59 1.47 4.47 4.83
C LEU A 59 0.19 3.99 5.54
N ASP A 60 0.23 3.77 6.85
CA ASP A 60 -0.95 3.37 7.63
C ASP A 60 -2.06 4.43 7.55
N ARG A 61 -1.70 5.71 7.70
CA ARG A 61 -2.65 6.83 7.61
C ARG A 61 -3.27 6.95 6.23
N ILE A 62 -2.46 6.83 5.17
CA ILE A 62 -2.95 6.99 3.81
C ILE A 62 -3.81 5.79 3.37
N VAL A 63 -3.41 4.57 3.70
CA VAL A 63 -4.22 3.36 3.42
C VAL A 63 -5.56 3.46 4.14
N THR A 64 -5.57 3.83 5.43
CA THR A 64 -6.82 4.01 6.20
C THR A 64 -7.73 5.06 5.55
N LYS A 65 -7.18 6.20 5.12
CA LYS A 65 -7.93 7.24 4.40
C LYS A 65 -8.52 6.70 3.09
N VAL A 66 -7.70 6.00 2.30
CA VAL A 66 -8.09 5.43 1.00
C VAL A 66 -9.20 4.39 1.16
N ILE A 67 -9.10 3.49 2.14
CA ILE A 67 -10.14 2.51 2.44
C ILE A 67 -11.44 3.19 2.89
N ASN A 68 -11.37 4.25 3.71
CA ASN A 68 -12.56 5.00 4.11
C ASN A 68 -13.23 5.73 2.94
N LEU A 69 -12.44 6.24 1.99
CA LEU A 69 -12.97 6.83 0.76
C LEU A 69 -13.62 5.77 -0.14
N TYR A 70 -13.00 4.60 -0.28
CA TYR A 70 -13.56 3.45 -1.00
C TYR A 70 -14.94 3.07 -0.43
N LYS A 71 -15.03 2.89 0.89
CA LYS A 71 -16.30 2.57 1.59
C LYS A 71 -17.40 3.62 1.39
N ARG A 72 -17.06 4.85 1.02
CA ARG A 72 -18.00 5.94 0.71
C ARG A 72 -18.35 6.00 -0.79
N GLY A 73 -17.90 5.05 -1.60
CA GLY A 73 -18.13 4.99 -3.04
C GLY A 73 -17.15 5.83 -3.88
N THR A 74 -16.08 6.36 -3.30
CA THR A 74 -15.05 7.08 -4.08
C THR A 74 -14.15 6.07 -4.79
N LYS A 75 -14.06 6.18 -6.12
CA LYS A 75 -13.20 5.32 -6.94
C LYS A 75 -11.72 5.73 -6.84
N ILE A 76 -11.07 5.34 -5.75
CA ILE A 76 -9.65 5.61 -5.48
C ILE A 76 -8.77 4.33 -5.50
N VAL A 77 -9.38 3.16 -5.27
CA VAL A 77 -8.72 1.85 -5.36
C VAL A 77 -9.10 1.20 -6.70
N LEU A 78 -8.14 0.52 -7.33
CA LEU A 78 -8.31 -0.22 -8.58
C LEU A 78 -8.62 -1.71 -8.32
N THR A 79 -8.14 -2.25 -7.20
CA THR A 79 -8.44 -3.60 -6.72
C THR A 79 -9.94 -3.75 -6.42
N ASP A 80 -10.52 -4.88 -6.81
CA ASP A 80 -11.86 -5.30 -6.37
C ASP A 80 -11.79 -5.81 -4.92
N LEU A 81 -11.92 -4.87 -3.98
CA LEU A 81 -11.82 -5.18 -2.55
C LEU A 81 -12.99 -6.03 -2.07
N ASP A 82 -14.19 -5.84 -2.63
CA ASP A 82 -15.41 -6.49 -2.14
C ASP A 82 -15.40 -7.99 -2.46
N THR A 83 -15.02 -8.35 -3.69
CA THR A 83 -14.89 -9.76 -4.10
C THR A 83 -13.80 -10.46 -3.28
N ILE A 84 -12.62 -9.85 -3.15
CA ILE A 84 -11.50 -10.45 -2.40
C ILE A 84 -11.84 -10.61 -0.92
N LEU A 85 -12.44 -9.59 -0.29
CA LEU A 85 -12.84 -9.70 1.11
C LEU A 85 -13.86 -10.81 1.31
N LYS A 86 -14.85 -10.94 0.41
CA LYS A 86 -15.86 -12.01 0.48
C LYS A 86 -15.22 -13.41 0.42
N ASP A 87 -14.19 -13.60 -0.40
CA ASP A 87 -13.50 -14.89 -0.53
C ASP A 87 -12.55 -15.18 0.65
N LEU A 88 -12.16 -14.16 1.42
CA LEU A 88 -11.32 -14.28 2.61
C LEU A 88 -12.09 -14.45 3.93
N THR A 89 -13.42 -14.29 3.91
CA THR A 89 -14.30 -14.36 5.09
C THR A 89 -15.10 -15.64 5.09
#